data_AF-A0A9D3ZEU9-F1
#
_entry.id   AF-A0A9D3ZEU9-F1
#
_cell.length_a   1.000
_cell.length_b   1.000
_cell.length_c   1.000
_cell.angle_alpha   90.00
_cell.angle_beta   90.00
_cell.angle_gamma   90.00
#
_symmetry.space_group_name_H-M   'P 1'
#
loop_
_entity.id
_entity.type
_entity.pdbx_description
1 polymer ?
#
loop_
_entity_poly.entity_id
_entity_poly.type
_entity_poly.pdbx_seq_one_letter_code
_entity_poly.pdbx_strand_id
1 'polypeptide(L)'
;MEIGLEPPPDMPQVFKDCIKDLGGSEIKLIIQKFLQVTDLRPQQNHLSMSLKQIRSPFLNEDEERMLNAKRQMPVTFVELCLSVSTVNLTKWSIGSSLSYIINGYYSKVLKNNRDSLKPNTVVQIWSFHCQPNLKLDFALIKVIDGEDGHVTD
;
A
#
# COMPACT_ATOMS: atom_id res chain seq x y z
N MET A 1 19.44 -2.33 0.98
CA MET A 1 19.23 -1.34 2.06
C MET A 1 18.35 -2.01 3.09
N GLU A 2 18.90 -2.27 4.26
CA GLU A 2 18.13 -2.77 5.41
C GLU A 2 17.39 -1.57 6.02
N ILE A 3 16.10 -1.73 6.34
CA ILE A 3 15.24 -0.60 6.73
C ILE A 3 15.54 -0.13 8.17
N GLY A 4 16.39 -0.83 8.94
CA GLY A 4 16.82 -0.41 10.28
C GLY A 4 15.69 -0.31 11.32
N LEU A 5 14.48 -0.73 10.96
CA LEU A 5 13.26 -0.68 11.76
C LEU A 5 12.68 -2.10 11.90
N GLU A 6 13.48 -3.00 12.45
CA GLU A 6 13.04 -4.33 12.82
C GLU A 6 13.08 -4.44 14.37
N PRO A 7 11.95 -4.74 15.03
CA PRO A 7 10.64 -5.06 14.43
C PRO A 7 9.95 -3.83 13.79
N PRO A 8 9.10 -4.01 12.77
CA PRO A 8 8.35 -2.93 12.15
C PRO A 8 7.47 -2.22 13.19
N PRO A 9 7.40 -0.88 13.19
CA PRO A 9 6.48 -0.15 14.07
C PRO A 9 5.03 -0.58 13.83
N ASP A 10 4.25 -0.65 14.91
CA ASP A 10 2.83 -1.01 14.83
C ASP A 10 2.00 0.14 14.22
N MET A 11 0.82 -0.20 13.71
CA MET A 11 -0.12 0.75 13.13
C MET A 11 -0.57 1.80 14.17
N PRO A 12 -0.55 3.11 13.84
CA PRO A 12 -1.06 4.15 14.73
C PRO A 12 -2.56 3.98 15.03
N GLN A 13 -2.98 4.34 16.25
CA GLN A 13 -4.35 4.11 16.72
C GLN A 13 -5.42 4.75 15.82
N VAL A 14 -5.16 5.95 15.27
CA VAL A 14 -6.08 6.65 14.36
C VAL A 14 -6.40 5.85 13.09
N PHE A 15 -5.46 5.04 12.59
CA PHE A 15 -5.71 4.15 11.45
C PHE A 15 -6.50 2.91 11.88
N LYS A 16 -6.22 2.36 13.07
CA LYS A 16 -7.00 1.24 13.63
C LYS A 16 -8.46 1.64 13.83
N ASP A 17 -8.70 2.84 14.35
CA ASP A 17 -10.05 3.38 14.54
C ASP A 17 -10.75 3.59 13.20
N CYS A 18 -10.07 4.20 12.22
CA CYS A 18 -10.61 4.38 10.86
C CYS A 18 -10.98 3.03 10.20
N ILE A 19 -10.11 2.02 10.29
CA ILE A 19 -10.38 0.69 9.75
C ILE A 19 -11.57 0.04 10.46
N LYS A 20 -11.66 0.19 11.79
CA LYS A 20 -12.78 -0.34 12.57
C LYS A 20 -14.11 0.30 12.18
N ASP A 21 -14.13 1.61 11.95
CA ASP A 21 -15.31 2.35 11.49
C ASP A 21 -15.77 1.92 10.08
N LEU A 22 -14.83 1.47 9.24
CA LEU A 22 -15.11 0.84 7.95
C LEU A 22 -15.59 -0.62 8.07
N GLY A 23 -15.68 -1.17 9.28
CA GLY A 23 -16.02 -2.58 9.52
C GLY A 23 -14.89 -3.55 9.18
N GLY A 24 -13.64 -3.05 9.17
CA GLY A 24 -12.44 -3.80 8.86
C GLY A 24 -11.96 -4.68 10.01
N SER A 25 -11.45 -5.85 9.65
CA SER A 25 -10.90 -6.86 10.54
C SER A 25 -9.66 -7.53 9.92
N GLU A 26 -9.03 -8.46 10.62
CA GLU A 26 -7.85 -9.21 10.11
C GLU A 26 -6.71 -8.30 9.60
N ILE A 27 -6.42 -7.23 10.36
CA ILE A 27 -5.42 -6.24 10.01
C ILE A 27 -4.02 -6.90 10.02
N LYS A 28 -3.32 -6.89 8.88
CA LYS A 28 -2.01 -7.50 8.70
C LYS A 28 -1.04 -6.55 8.00
N LEU A 29 0.18 -6.44 8.51
CA LEU A 29 1.26 -5.75 7.81
C LEU A 29 1.73 -6.62 6.65
N ILE A 30 1.55 -6.19 5.41
CA ILE A 30 1.93 -6.99 4.25
C ILE A 30 3.30 -6.60 3.69
N ILE A 31 3.70 -5.33 3.79
CA ILE A 31 5.02 -4.87 3.32
C ILE A 31 5.43 -3.57 4.01
N GLN A 32 6.73 -3.40 4.27
CA GLN A 32 7.38 -2.14 4.62
C GLN A 32 8.51 -1.94 3.62
N LYS A 33 8.50 -0.82 2.91
CA LYS A 33 9.49 -0.54 1.86
C LYS A 33 9.77 0.94 1.78
N PHE A 34 10.93 1.28 1.23
CA PHE A 34 11.14 2.60 0.65
C PHE A 34 10.24 2.77 -0.57
N LEU A 35 9.60 3.93 -0.71
CA LEU A 35 8.94 4.28 -1.95
C LEU A 35 9.99 4.38 -3.07
N GLN A 36 9.77 3.63 -4.15
CA GLN A 36 10.62 3.73 -5.32
C GLN A 36 10.26 4.97 -6.11
N VAL A 37 11.20 5.48 -6.90
CA VAL A 37 10.96 6.64 -7.78
C VAL A 37 9.76 6.38 -8.72
N THR A 38 9.55 5.14 -9.16
CA THR A 38 8.39 4.74 -9.96
C THR A 38 7.07 4.86 -9.19
N ASP A 39 7.07 4.53 -7.90
CA ASP A 39 5.89 4.63 -7.02
C ASP A 39 5.48 6.09 -6.74
N LEU A 40 6.36 7.06 -7.03
CA LEU A 40 6.14 8.49 -6.79
C LEU A 40 5.81 9.27 -8.07
N ARG A 41 5.96 8.68 -9.25
CA ARG A 41 5.69 9.36 -10.53
C ARG A 41 4.18 9.31 -10.84
N PRO A 42 3.46 10.45 -10.86
CA PRO A 42 2.02 10.46 -11.11
C PRO A 42 1.64 9.84 -12.46
N GLN A 43 2.52 9.94 -13.47
CA GLN A 43 2.32 9.36 -14.80
C GLN A 43 2.36 7.83 -14.79
N GLN A 44 3.10 7.22 -13.86
CA GLN A 44 3.16 5.77 -13.70
C GLN A 44 1.91 5.23 -13.00
N ASN A 45 1.26 6.07 -12.18
CA ASN A 45 -0.03 5.81 -11.56
C ASN A 45 -0.11 4.44 -10.86
N HIS A 46 1.00 4.02 -10.25
CA HIS A 46 1.07 2.75 -9.58
C HIS A 46 1.93 2.77 -8.32
N LEU A 47 1.59 1.90 -7.37
CA LEU A 47 2.40 1.52 -6.22
C LEU A 47 2.67 0.02 -6.30
N SER A 48 3.95 -0.34 -6.31
CA SER A 48 4.41 -1.71 -6.49
C SER A 48 4.71 -2.41 -5.17
N MET A 49 4.22 -3.64 -5.04
CA MET A 49 4.47 -4.54 -3.91
C MET A 49 5.02 -5.85 -4.45
N SER A 50 6.34 -6.00 -4.47
CA SER A 50 6.98 -7.21 -4.98
C SER A 50 6.65 -8.41 -4.09
N LEU A 51 6.26 -9.55 -4.70
CA LEU A 51 5.85 -10.74 -3.94
C LEU A 51 6.94 -11.25 -2.98
N LYS A 52 8.21 -11.07 -3.36
CA LYS A 52 9.38 -11.46 -2.54
C LYS A 52 9.51 -10.66 -1.23
N GLN A 53 8.83 -9.52 -1.12
CA GLN A 53 8.86 -8.64 0.05
C GLN A 53 7.57 -8.71 0.88
N ILE A 54 6.60 -9.53 0.45
CA ILE A 54 5.36 -9.71 1.18
C ILE A 54 5.64 -10.53 2.44
N ARG A 55 5.31 -9.96 3.60
CA ARG A 55 5.56 -10.56 4.92
C ARG A 55 4.48 -11.52 5.36
N SER A 56 3.25 -11.34 4.89
CA SER A 56 2.10 -12.10 5.38
C SER A 56 1.12 -12.37 4.24
N PRO A 57 0.55 -13.59 4.16
CA PRO A 57 -0.52 -13.88 3.22
C PRO A 57 -1.75 -13.07 3.59
N PHE A 58 -2.30 -12.37 2.59
CA PHE A 58 -3.40 -11.43 2.77
C PHE A 58 -4.58 -11.65 1.83
N LEU A 59 -4.43 -12.50 0.82
CA LEU A 59 -5.49 -12.87 -0.10
C LEU A 59 -6.17 -14.14 0.38
N ASN A 60 -7.49 -14.21 0.22
CA ASN A 60 -8.20 -15.49 0.24
C ASN A 60 -8.11 -16.20 -1.13
N GLU A 61 -8.58 -17.45 -1.20
CA GLU A 61 -8.49 -18.26 -2.42
C GLU A 61 -9.18 -17.63 -3.63
N ASP A 62 -10.33 -17.00 -3.43
CA ASP A 62 -11.11 -16.40 -4.53
C ASP A 62 -10.44 -15.13 -5.04
N GLU A 63 -9.90 -14.31 -4.14
CA GLU A 63 -9.12 -13.12 -4.51
C GLU A 63 -7.85 -13.48 -5.27
N GLU A 64 -7.15 -14.53 -4.82
CA GLU A 64 -5.98 -15.05 -5.53
C GLU A 64 -6.35 -15.57 -6.93
N ARG A 65 -7.45 -16.33 -7.05
CA ARG A 65 -7.97 -16.78 -8.36
C ARG A 65 -8.30 -15.59 -9.27
N MET A 66 -8.95 -14.56 -8.76
CA MET A 66 -9.28 -13.34 -9.54
C MET A 66 -8.03 -12.66 -10.08
N LEU A 67 -7.02 -12.43 -9.23
CA LEU A 67 -5.78 -11.76 -9.62
C LEU A 67 -4.93 -12.62 -10.56
N ASN A 68 -4.88 -13.94 -10.37
CA ASN A 68 -4.18 -14.86 -11.26
C ASN A 68 -4.85 -14.95 -12.65
N ALA A 69 -6.17 -14.74 -12.73
CA ALA A 69 -6.90 -14.56 -13.98
C ALA A 69 -6.69 -13.16 -14.61
N LYS A 70 -5.70 -12.39 -14.12
CA LYS A 70 -5.36 -11.02 -14.55
C LYS A 70 -6.52 -10.03 -14.44
N ARG A 71 -7.50 -10.30 -13.58
CA ARG A 71 -8.60 -9.36 -13.31
C ARG A 71 -8.11 -8.26 -12.39
N GLN A 72 -8.75 -7.10 -12.51
CA GLN A 72 -8.56 -6.00 -11.58
C GLN A 72 -9.59 -6.09 -10.45
N MET A 73 -9.16 -5.82 -9.23
CA MET A 73 -10.01 -5.82 -8.05
C MET A 73 -10.10 -4.40 -7.48
N PRO A 74 -11.28 -3.76 -7.50
CA PRO A 74 -11.45 -2.47 -6.83
C PRO A 74 -11.38 -2.67 -5.32
N VAL A 75 -10.49 -1.96 -4.66
CA VAL A 75 -10.25 -2.03 -3.21
C VAL A 75 -10.32 -0.64 -2.60
N THR A 76 -10.79 -0.58 -1.36
CA THR A 76 -10.72 0.60 -0.51
C THR A 76 -9.28 0.81 -0.08
N PHE A 77 -8.85 2.07 -0.05
CA PHE A 77 -7.49 2.47 0.29
C PHE A 77 -7.54 3.64 1.27
N VAL A 78 -7.20 3.37 2.52
CA VAL A 78 -7.04 4.40 3.56
C VAL A 78 -5.69 5.10 3.33
N GLU A 79 -5.77 6.37 2.95
CA GLU A 79 -4.61 7.22 2.66
C GLU A 79 -3.91 7.71 3.93
N LEU A 80 -2.73 8.33 3.79
CA LEU A 80 -1.97 8.87 4.93
C LEU A 80 -2.74 9.97 5.68
N CYS A 81 -3.53 10.77 4.95
CA CYS A 81 -4.41 11.80 5.51
C CYS A 81 -5.73 11.25 6.07
N LEU A 82 -5.85 9.93 6.25
CA LEU A 82 -7.06 9.21 6.69
C LEU A 82 -8.26 9.36 5.74
N SER A 83 -8.07 9.94 4.56
CA SER A 83 -9.07 9.93 3.50
C SER A 83 -9.20 8.53 2.91
N VAL A 84 -10.39 8.18 2.45
CA VAL A 84 -10.68 6.88 1.87
C VAL A 84 -10.84 7.04 0.35
N SER A 85 -10.01 6.31 -0.40
CA SER A 85 -10.05 6.26 -1.86
C SER A 85 -10.39 4.86 -2.35
N THR A 86 -10.89 4.75 -3.60
CA THR A 86 -11.02 3.47 -4.29
C THR A 86 -9.91 3.36 -5.34
N VAL A 87 -9.07 2.34 -5.22
CA VAL A 87 -7.99 2.01 -6.17
C VAL A 87 -8.20 0.60 -6.70
N ASN A 88 -7.40 0.19 -7.68
CA ASN A 88 -7.43 -1.18 -8.17
C ASN A 88 -6.20 -1.95 -7.72
N LEU A 89 -6.39 -3.18 -7.26
CA LEU A 89 -5.35 -4.17 -7.09
C LEU A 89 -5.26 -5.04 -8.34
N THR A 90 -4.04 -5.24 -8.83
CA THR A 90 -3.72 -6.12 -9.95
C THR A 90 -2.46 -6.92 -9.67
N LYS A 91 -2.26 -8.06 -10.33
CA LYS A 91 -1.03 -8.86 -10.22
C LYS A 91 -0.30 -8.85 -11.56
N TRP A 92 0.92 -8.32 -11.57
CA TRP A 92 1.74 -8.15 -12.78
C TRP A 92 2.99 -9.04 -12.71
N SER A 93 3.45 -9.50 -13.88
CA SER A 93 4.81 -10.03 -14.06
C SER A 93 5.70 -8.90 -14.55
N ILE A 94 6.67 -8.50 -13.73
CA ILE A 94 7.67 -7.49 -14.06
C ILE A 94 8.99 -8.22 -14.25
N GLY A 95 9.34 -8.47 -15.51
CA GLY A 95 10.44 -9.38 -15.86
C GLY A 95 10.17 -10.79 -15.32
N SER A 96 11.11 -11.32 -14.54
CA SER A 96 11.00 -12.64 -13.87
C SER A 96 10.34 -12.59 -12.49
N SER A 97 9.93 -11.42 -12.01
CA SER A 97 9.36 -11.25 -10.67
C SER A 97 7.89 -10.86 -10.73
N LEU A 98 7.08 -11.47 -9.87
CA LEU A 98 5.68 -11.10 -9.69
C LEU A 98 5.55 -9.95 -8.69
N SER A 99 4.65 -9.02 -8.96
CA SER A 99 4.31 -7.93 -8.05
C SER A 99 2.80 -7.70 -8.01
N TYR A 100 2.28 -7.37 -6.84
CA TYR A 100 0.97 -6.75 -6.71
C TYR A 100 1.10 -5.26 -6.98
N ILE A 101 0.18 -4.71 -7.74
CA ILE A 101 0.20 -3.32 -8.20
C ILE A 101 -1.11 -2.67 -7.80
N ILE A 102 -1.01 -1.61 -6.98
CA ILE A 102 -2.10 -0.69 -6.70
C ILE A 102 -2.08 0.40 -7.77
N ASN A 103 -3.16 0.58 -8.53
CA ASN A 103 -3.23 1.54 -9.62
C ASN A 103 -4.64 2.15 -9.81
N GLY A 104 -4.88 2.80 -10.95
CA GLY A 104 -6.16 3.43 -11.28
C GLY A 104 -6.23 4.85 -10.73
N TYR A 105 -6.57 5.02 -9.44
CA TYR A 105 -6.66 6.33 -8.80
C TYR A 105 -5.46 6.65 -7.89
N TYR A 106 -4.40 5.85 -7.95
CA TYR A 106 -3.23 6.03 -7.09
C TYR A 106 -2.52 7.39 -7.31
N SER A 107 -2.52 7.94 -8.53
CA SER A 107 -2.00 9.29 -8.80
C SER A 107 -2.76 10.39 -8.04
N LYS A 108 -4.04 10.18 -7.72
CA LYS A 108 -4.81 11.09 -6.84
C LYS A 108 -4.37 10.93 -5.39
N VAL A 109 -4.15 9.69 -4.93
CA VAL A 109 -3.56 9.41 -3.61
C VAL A 109 -2.21 10.12 -3.45
N LEU A 110 -1.34 10.07 -4.46
CA LEU A 110 -0.07 10.81 -4.46
C LEU A 110 -0.29 12.32 -4.29
N LYS A 111 -1.25 12.91 -5.02
CA LYS A 111 -1.54 14.35 -4.94
C LYS A 111 -2.08 14.75 -3.56
N ASN A 112 -2.98 13.95 -3.00
CA ASN A 112 -3.58 14.20 -1.69
C ASN A 112 -2.56 14.14 -0.55
N ASN A 113 -1.50 13.35 -0.72
CA ASN A 113 -0.50 13.09 0.31
C ASN A 113 0.90 13.59 -0.08
N ARG A 114 0.99 14.58 -0.98
CA ARG A 114 2.26 15.05 -1.59
C ARG A 114 3.30 15.50 -0.57
N ASP A 115 2.85 16.07 0.55
CA ASP A 115 3.75 16.61 1.57
C ASP A 115 4.40 15.49 2.39
N SER A 116 3.83 14.27 2.36
CA SER A 116 4.32 13.09 3.08
C SER A 116 4.91 11.99 2.19
N LEU A 117 4.49 11.87 0.93
CA LEU A 117 5.01 10.86 0.00
C LEU A 117 6.16 11.45 -0.83
N LYS A 118 7.36 11.42 -0.26
CA LYS A 118 8.60 11.93 -0.87
C LYS A 118 9.60 10.80 -1.15
N PRO A 119 10.62 11.01 -1.99
CA PRO A 119 11.74 10.07 -2.12
C PRO A 119 12.33 9.70 -0.75
N ASN A 120 12.83 8.48 -0.61
CA ASN A 120 13.39 7.93 0.64
C ASN A 120 12.42 7.79 1.82
N THR A 121 11.12 8.07 1.62
CA THR A 121 10.09 7.77 2.63
C THR A 121 9.94 6.27 2.79
N VAL A 122 9.93 5.80 4.04
CA VAL A 122 9.56 4.42 4.36
C VAL A 122 8.07 4.37 4.64
N VAL A 123 7.36 3.53 3.90
CA VAL A 123 5.93 3.27 4.08
C VAL A 123 5.68 1.83 4.47
N GLN A 124 4.60 1.63 5.20
CA GLN A 124 3.97 0.35 5.41
C GLN A 124 2.65 0.30 4.64
N ILE A 125 2.36 -0.87 4.09
CA ILE A 125 1.05 -1.18 3.53
C ILE A 125 0.46 -2.31 4.37
N TRP A 126 -0.74 -2.06 4.88
CA TRP A 126 -1.49 -3.00 5.69
C TRP A 126 -2.71 -3.47 4.91
N SER A 127 -3.04 -4.75 4.99
CA SER A 127 -4.29 -5.30 4.48
C SER A 127 -5.29 -5.46 5.61
N PHE A 128 -6.58 -5.36 5.29
CA PHE A 128 -7.68 -5.72 6.17
C PHE A 128 -8.88 -6.19 5.34
N HIS A 129 -9.83 -6.88 5.97
CA HIS A 129 -11.05 -7.34 5.32
C HIS A 129 -12.28 -6.70 5.93
N CYS A 130 -13.13 -6.09 5.10
CA CYS A 130 -14.35 -5.43 5.53
C CYS A 130 -15.57 -6.35 5.45
N GLN A 131 -16.38 -6.33 6.50
CA GLN A 131 -17.70 -6.97 6.51
C GLN A 131 -18.68 -6.25 5.55
N PRO A 132 -19.72 -6.94 5.02
CA PRO A 132 -20.11 -8.33 5.32
C PRO A 132 -19.39 -9.39 4.48
N ASN A 133 -18.78 -9.02 3.35
CA ASN A 133 -18.26 -9.99 2.38
C ASN A 133 -16.76 -10.30 2.55
N LEU A 134 -16.15 -9.86 3.64
CA LEU A 134 -14.69 -9.95 3.89
C LEU A 134 -13.89 -9.49 2.67
N LYS A 135 -14.24 -8.32 2.14
CA LYS A 135 -13.58 -7.76 0.97
C LYS A 135 -12.20 -7.22 1.36
N LEU A 136 -11.14 -7.63 0.66
CA LEU A 136 -9.80 -7.09 0.85
C LEU A 136 -9.73 -5.59 0.55
N ASP A 137 -9.16 -4.86 1.50
CA ASP A 137 -8.89 -3.43 1.46
C ASP A 137 -7.50 -3.15 2.07
N PHE A 138 -6.99 -1.92 1.91
CA PHE A 138 -5.64 -1.55 2.34
C PHE A 138 -5.56 -0.22 3.07
N ALA A 139 -4.51 -0.05 3.88
CA ALA A 139 -4.11 1.21 4.48
C ALA A 139 -2.63 1.49 4.19
N LEU A 140 -2.33 2.75 3.88
CA LEU A 140 -0.97 3.26 3.70
C LEU A 140 -0.55 4.06 4.91
N ILE A 141 0.62 3.73 5.47
CA ILE A 141 1.15 4.38 6.67
C ILE A 141 2.59 4.81 6.40
N LYS A 142 2.94 6.03 6.81
CA LYS A 142 4.30 6.55 6.76
C LYS A 142 5.00 6.22 8.06
N VAL A 143 6.21 5.70 7.98
CA VAL A 143 7.01 5.28 9.16
C VAL A 143 8.22 6.19 9.37
N ILE A 144 8.93 6.53 8.30
CA ILE A 144 10.07 7.46 8.33
C ILE A 144 9.85 8.53 7.27
N ASP A 145 10.07 9.79 7.65
CA ASP A 145 10.17 10.88 6.70
C ASP A 145 11.40 10.69 5.81
N GLY A 146 11.22 10.76 4.49
CA GLY A 146 12.39 10.93 3.62
C GLY A 146 13.09 12.22 4.03
N GLU A 147 14.39 12.15 4.34
CA GLU A 147 15.18 13.36 4.59
C GLU A 147 14.88 14.36 3.46
N ASP A 148 14.50 15.59 3.82
CA ASP A 148 14.47 16.67 2.85
C ASP A 148 15.92 16.83 2.39
N GLY A 149 16.22 16.22 1.24
CA GLY A 149 17.48 16.40 0.58
C GLY A 149 17.64 17.90 0.36
N HIS A 150 18.49 18.54 1.15
CA HIS A 150 19.11 19.77 0.72
C HIS A 150 19.81 19.46 -0.60
N VAL A 151 19.13 19.81 -1.70
CA VAL A 151 19.79 20.09 -2.95
C VAL A 151 20.62 21.33 -2.66
N THR A 152 21.87 21.15 -2.28
CA THR A 152 22.87 22.19 -2.47
C THR A 152 23.06 22.32 -3.98
N ASP A 153 22.84 23.55 -4.43
CA ASP A 153 22.98 24.09 -5.80
C ASP A 153 24.14 23.49 -6.61
#